data_AF-A0A9N8PRQ2-F1
#
_entry.id   AF-A0A9N8PRQ2-F1
#
_cell.length_a   1.000
_cell.length_b   1.000
_cell.length_c   1.000
_cell.angle_alpha   90.00
_cell.angle_beta   90.00
_cell.angle_gamma   90.00
#
_symmetry.space_group_name_H-M   'P 1'
#
loop_
_entity.id
_entity.type
_entity.pdbx_description
1 polymer ?
#
loop_
_entity_poly.entity_id
_entity_poly.type
_entity_poly.pdbx_seq_one_letter_code
_entity_poly.pdbx_strand_id
1 'polypeptide(L)'
;MYTSWTLLTTAAALSTSAMALPHQERLAESEPWHLFALSVFTSSTTSTNNSISFDLIDNNAGLQASTTCSRSVLGSVEDANIFYPCDNNSFNFRWDATYQDSLDIAVTEMVA
;
A
#
# COMPACT_ATOMS: atom_id res chain seq x y z
N MET A 1 -51.69 49.70 0.39
CA MET A 1 -51.58 48.40 -0.30
C MET A 1 -50.42 48.55 -1.27
N TYR A 2 -49.23 47.97 -1.10
CA TYR A 2 -48.88 46.58 -0.85
C TYR A 2 -47.66 46.47 0.09
N THR A 3 -47.69 45.50 1.01
CA THR A 3 -46.55 45.09 1.84
C THR A 3 -45.82 43.93 1.16
N SER A 4 -44.59 44.16 0.70
CA SER A 4 -43.72 43.10 0.21
C SER A 4 -43.06 42.38 1.39
N TRP A 5 -43.38 41.10 1.56
CA TRP A 5 -42.73 40.19 2.49
C TRP A 5 -41.51 39.58 1.80
N THR A 6 -40.31 39.81 2.35
CA THR A 6 -39.11 39.07 1.99
C THR A 6 -38.84 38.03 3.07
N LEU A 7 -39.11 36.77 2.75
CA LEU A 7 -38.67 35.60 3.52
C LEU A 7 -37.16 35.48 3.36
N LEU A 8 -36.43 35.65 4.47
CA LEU A 8 -34.99 35.38 4.54
C LEU A 8 -34.80 33.93 4.97
N THR A 9 -34.54 33.03 4.02
CA THR A 9 -34.16 31.64 4.32
C THR A 9 -32.71 31.57 4.74
N THR A 10 -32.45 31.31 6.02
CA THR A 10 -31.12 31.00 6.54
C THR A 10 -30.74 29.55 6.20
N ALA A 11 -29.84 29.38 5.24
CA ALA A 11 -29.17 28.11 5.01
C ALA A 11 -28.11 27.90 6.10
N ALA A 12 -28.36 26.99 7.03
CA ALA A 12 -27.34 26.54 7.97
C ALA A 12 -26.37 25.59 7.24
N ALA A 13 -25.19 26.08 6.90
CA ALA A 13 -24.11 25.24 6.44
C ALA A 13 -23.59 24.42 7.62
N LEU A 14 -23.90 23.12 7.66
CA LEU A 14 -23.26 22.18 8.55
C LEU A 14 -21.80 22.03 8.09
N SER A 15 -20.90 22.78 8.70
CA SER A 15 -19.47 22.56 8.57
C SER A 15 -19.12 21.25 9.27
N THR A 16 -19.23 20.13 8.57
CA THR A 16 -18.61 18.88 9.00
C THR A 16 -17.11 19.07 8.90
N SER A 17 -16.46 19.41 10.01
CA SER A 17 -15.02 19.29 10.14
C SER A 17 -14.69 17.81 9.97
N ALA A 18 -14.18 17.45 8.79
CA ALA A 18 -13.50 16.17 8.61
C ALA A 18 -12.35 16.19 9.61
N MET A 19 -12.50 15.47 10.72
CA MET A 19 -11.37 15.14 11.56
C MET A 19 -10.53 14.22 10.69
N ALA A 20 -9.47 14.75 10.10
CA ALA A 20 -8.38 13.91 9.65
C ALA A 20 -7.98 13.09 10.87
N LEU A 21 -8.09 11.77 10.78
CA LEU A 21 -7.50 10.93 11.83
C LEU A 21 -6.06 11.42 12.00
N PRO A 22 -5.60 11.64 13.25
CA PRO A 22 -4.20 11.98 13.46
C PRO A 22 -3.39 10.92 12.72
N HIS A 23 -2.51 11.36 11.83
CA HIS A 23 -1.50 10.48 11.24
C HIS A 23 -0.84 9.80 12.42
N GLN A 24 -1.17 8.52 12.62
CA GLN A 24 -0.68 7.76 13.75
C GLN A 24 0.81 7.65 13.47
N GLU A 25 1.60 8.56 14.06
CA GLU A 25 3.05 8.46 13.99
C GLU A 25 3.37 7.05 14.46
N ARG A 26 3.90 6.26 13.53
CA ARG A 26 4.25 4.88 13.81
C ARG A 26 5.15 4.92 15.04
N LEU A 27 4.82 4.13 16.07
CA LEU A 27 5.79 3.86 17.14
C LEU A 27 7.11 3.57 16.44
N ALA A 28 8.13 4.40 16.72
CA ALA A 28 9.38 4.42 15.95
C ALA A 28 9.80 2.99 15.64
N GLU A 29 10.06 2.66 14.36
CA GLU A 29 10.51 1.32 13.99
C GLU A 29 11.75 1.01 14.86
N SER A 30 11.59 0.16 15.87
CA SER A 30 12.67 -0.25 16.75
C SER A 30 13.57 -1.25 16.03
N GLU A 31 13.00 -1.97 15.07
CA GLU A 31 13.67 -2.99 14.28
C GLU A 31 13.32 -2.83 12.79
N PRO A 32 14.31 -3.03 11.89
CA PRO A 32 14.05 -3.05 10.45
C PRO A 32 13.17 -4.24 10.08
N TRP A 33 12.41 -4.12 8.99
CA TRP A 33 11.70 -5.26 8.43
C TRP A 33 12.68 -6.30 7.88
N HIS A 34 12.33 -7.57 8.08
CA HIS A 34 13.11 -8.70 7.58
C HIS A 34 12.42 -9.32 6.38
N LEU A 35 13.07 -9.23 5.22
CA LEU A 35 12.65 -9.92 4.01
C LEU A 35 13.54 -11.14 3.81
N PHE A 36 12.95 -12.31 3.61
CA PHE A 36 13.70 -13.56 3.38
C PHE A 36 12.94 -14.46 2.40
N ALA A 37 13.56 -15.58 2.04
CA ALA A 37 13.03 -16.54 1.07
C ALA A 37 12.66 -15.91 -0.30
N LEU A 38 13.41 -14.87 -0.72
CA LEU A 38 13.19 -14.24 -2.02
C LEU A 38 13.37 -15.25 -3.16
N SER A 39 12.31 -15.41 -3.95
CA SER A 39 12.26 -16.23 -5.15
C SER A 39 11.74 -15.40 -6.30
N VAL A 40 12.52 -15.33 -7.38
CA VAL A 40 12.15 -14.62 -8.61
C VAL A 40 12.30 -15.57 -9.78
N PHE A 41 11.24 -15.66 -10.59
CA PHE A 41 11.24 -16.40 -11.85
C PHE A 41 10.85 -15.44 -12.98
N THR A 42 11.79 -15.23 -13.88
CA THR A 42 11.60 -14.44 -15.11
C THR A 42 11.91 -15.32 -16.32
N SER A 43 10.88 -15.59 -17.12
CA SER A 43 11.00 -16.19 -18.44
C SER A 43 11.52 -15.18 -19.45
N SER A 44 12.31 -15.67 -20.40
CA SER A 44 12.74 -14.91 -21.59
C SER A 44 11.60 -14.71 -22.61
N THR A 45 10.47 -15.37 -22.43
CA THR A 45 9.30 -15.28 -23.31
C THR A 45 8.13 -14.63 -22.59
N THR A 46 7.45 -13.72 -23.28
CA THR A 46 6.27 -13.00 -22.76
C THR A 46 5.01 -13.88 -22.64
N SER A 47 5.06 -15.10 -23.17
CA SER A 47 3.96 -16.08 -23.14
C SER A 47 3.96 -16.98 -21.90
N THR A 48 4.93 -16.82 -21.01
CA THR A 48 5.08 -17.64 -19.80
C THR A 48 4.82 -16.80 -18.57
N ASN A 49 4.30 -17.41 -17.51
CA ASN A 49 4.12 -16.74 -16.23
C ASN A 49 5.48 -16.41 -15.63
N ASN A 50 5.65 -15.15 -15.24
CA ASN A 50 6.72 -14.74 -14.36
C ASN A 50 6.18 -14.67 -12.93
N SER A 51 7.07 -14.77 -11.95
CA SER A 51 6.68 -14.66 -10.54
C SER A 51 7.75 -14.04 -9.65
N ILE A 52 7.29 -13.39 -8.59
CA ILE A 52 8.10 -12.99 -7.44
C ILE A 52 7.39 -13.44 -6.17
N SER A 53 8.15 -13.92 -5.19
CA SER A 53 7.67 -14.26 -3.87
C SER A 53 8.75 -13.98 -2.83
N PHE A 54 8.36 -13.51 -1.65
CA PHE A 54 9.23 -13.39 -0.48
C PHE A 54 8.37 -13.40 0.78
N ASP A 55 9.00 -13.72 1.91
CA ASP A 55 8.38 -13.60 3.22
C ASP A 55 8.81 -12.30 3.89
N LEU A 56 7.87 -11.63 4.53
CA LEU A 56 8.07 -10.42 5.31
C LEU A 56 7.75 -10.70 6.77
N ILE A 57 8.68 -10.33 7.64
CA ILE A 57 8.49 -10.29 9.09
C ILE A 57 8.69 -8.86 9.59
N ASP A 58 7.67 -8.37 10.27
CA ASP A 58 7.74 -7.20 11.14
C ASP A 58 7.83 -7.69 12.60
N ASN A 59 8.92 -7.37 13.30
CA ASN A 59 9.13 -7.70 14.71
C ASN A 59 8.87 -6.52 15.65
N ASN A 60 8.44 -5.36 15.13
CA ASN A 60 8.21 -4.18 15.94
C ASN A 60 7.11 -4.45 16.98
N ALA A 61 7.38 -4.06 18.23
CA ALA A 61 6.48 -4.31 19.34
C ALA A 61 5.11 -3.65 19.09
N GLY A 62 4.04 -4.44 19.14
CA GLY A 62 2.67 -3.98 18.85
C GLY A 62 2.26 -4.01 17.38
N LEU A 63 3.19 -4.30 16.46
CA LEU A 63 2.96 -4.41 15.00
C LEU A 63 3.50 -5.73 14.43
N GLN A 64 3.69 -6.74 15.29
CA GLN A 64 4.24 -8.02 14.88
C GLN A 64 3.39 -8.67 13.79
N ALA A 65 3.97 -8.90 12.63
CA ALA A 65 3.30 -9.51 11.51
C ALA A 65 4.26 -10.41 10.73
N SER A 66 3.71 -11.51 10.22
CA SER A 66 4.40 -12.37 9.24
C SER A 66 3.46 -12.60 8.08
N THR A 67 3.95 -12.38 6.87
CA THR A 67 3.16 -12.56 5.65
C THR A 67 4.04 -12.94 4.48
N THR A 68 3.46 -13.69 3.55
CA THR A 68 4.06 -13.93 2.25
C THR A 68 3.53 -12.90 1.25
N CYS A 69 4.44 -12.29 0.52
CA CYS A 69 4.16 -11.33 -0.53
C CYS A 69 4.51 -12.01 -1.86
N SER A 70 3.51 -12.24 -2.70
CA SER A 70 3.73 -12.93 -3.97
C SER A 70 2.90 -12.34 -5.10
N ARG A 71 3.43 -12.44 -6.32
CA ARG A 71 2.74 -12.06 -7.56
C ARG A 71 3.16 -12.99 -8.67
N SER A 72 2.19 -13.47 -9.44
CA SER A 72 2.44 -14.18 -10.70
C SER A 72 1.56 -13.62 -11.80
N VAL A 73 2.16 -13.29 -12.94
CA VAL A 73 1.46 -12.71 -14.09
C VAL A 73 2.05 -13.21 -15.39
N LEU A 74 1.23 -13.21 -16.44
CA LEU A 74 1.69 -13.34 -17.81
C LEU A 74 2.42 -12.06 -18.23
N GLY A 75 3.66 -12.18 -18.67
CA GLY A 75 4.49 -11.03 -19.01
C GLY A 75 5.27 -10.48 -17.81
N SER A 76 5.61 -9.19 -17.82
CA SER A 76 6.50 -8.64 -16.79
C SER A 76 5.86 -8.59 -15.42
N VAL A 77 6.63 -9.06 -14.44
CA VAL A 77 6.33 -9.01 -13.01
C VAL A 77 6.79 -7.69 -12.39
N GLU A 78 7.70 -7.00 -13.06
CA GLU A 78 8.21 -5.67 -12.70
C GLU A 78 7.14 -4.61 -12.96
N ASP A 79 6.85 -3.82 -11.95
CA ASP A 79 5.90 -2.72 -12.01
C ASP A 79 6.21 -1.72 -10.89
N ALA A 80 6.93 -0.66 -11.24
CA ALA A 80 7.32 0.38 -10.30
C ALA A 80 6.14 1.24 -9.80
N ASN A 81 4.98 1.17 -10.47
CA ASN A 81 3.88 2.10 -10.26
C ASN A 81 2.74 1.51 -9.44
N ILE A 82 2.66 0.18 -9.32
CA ILE A 82 1.53 -0.50 -8.67
C ILE A 82 2.00 -1.29 -7.46
N PHE A 83 1.30 -1.08 -6.35
CA PHE A 83 1.43 -1.87 -5.13
C PHE A 83 0.44 -3.03 -5.14
N TYR A 84 0.93 -4.21 -4.83
CA TYR A 84 0.17 -5.47 -4.78
C TYR A 84 0.05 -5.94 -3.33
N PRO A 85 -1.12 -6.42 -2.91
CA PRO A 85 -1.32 -6.90 -1.54
C PRO A 85 -0.52 -8.16 -1.27
N CYS A 86 0.04 -8.26 -0.06
CA CYS A 86 0.53 -9.51 0.51
C CYS A 86 -0.64 -10.30 1.11
N ASP A 87 -0.41 -11.56 1.46
CA ASP A 87 -1.47 -12.51 1.86
C ASP A 87 -2.31 -12.03 3.06
N ASN A 88 -1.72 -11.28 4.00
CA ASN A 88 -2.43 -10.78 5.17
C ASN A 88 -3.21 -9.47 4.92
N ASN A 89 -3.11 -8.87 3.73
CA ASN A 89 -3.67 -7.57 3.36
C ASN A 89 -3.28 -6.39 4.27
N SER A 90 -2.34 -6.58 5.20
CA SER A 90 -1.79 -5.50 6.03
C SER A 90 -0.62 -4.82 5.32
N PHE A 91 0.01 -5.50 4.38
CA PHE A 91 1.14 -5.00 3.61
C PHE A 91 0.83 -5.05 2.12
N ASN A 92 1.38 -4.08 1.40
CA ASN A 92 1.53 -4.15 -0.04
C ASN A 92 3.00 -4.09 -0.41
N PHE A 93 3.34 -4.66 -1.56
CA PHE A 93 4.67 -4.58 -2.14
C PHE A 93 4.62 -4.12 -3.59
N ARG A 94 5.68 -3.45 -4.03
CA ARG A 94 5.98 -3.27 -5.46
C ARG A 94 7.37 -3.81 -5.74
N TRP A 95 7.60 -4.17 -6.99
CA TRP A 95 8.90 -4.64 -7.44
C TRP A 95 9.32 -3.92 -8.72
N ASP A 96 10.51 -3.34 -8.67
CA ASP A 96 11.20 -2.75 -9.80
C ASP A 96 12.57 -3.42 -9.97
N ALA A 97 12.84 -3.93 -11.18
CA ALA A 97 14.16 -4.43 -11.58
C ALA A 97 14.67 -3.72 -12.84
N THR A 98 14.24 -2.47 -13.06
CA THR A 98 14.72 -1.59 -14.14
C THR A 98 16.25 -1.46 -14.13
N TYR A 99 16.89 -1.62 -12.97
CA TYR A 99 18.33 -1.63 -12.83
C TYR A 99 18.85 -3.07 -12.71
N GLN A 100 19.65 -3.48 -13.69
CA GLN A 100 20.26 -4.82 -13.78
C GLN A 100 21.07 -5.23 -12.53
N ASP A 101 21.50 -4.24 -11.74
CA ASP A 101 22.32 -4.42 -10.52
C ASP A 101 21.56 -4.05 -9.22
N SER A 102 20.28 -3.70 -9.29
CA SER A 102 19.48 -3.31 -8.11
C SER A 102 18.08 -3.92 -8.14
N LEU A 103 17.76 -4.68 -7.09
CA LEU A 103 16.42 -5.18 -6.83
C LEU A 103 15.75 -4.21 -5.86
N ASP A 104 14.81 -3.42 -6.36
CA ASP A 104 14.04 -2.48 -5.55
C ASP A 104 12.70 -3.13 -5.18
N ILE A 105 12.61 -3.63 -3.94
CA ILE A 105 11.36 -4.05 -3.32
C ILE A 105 10.97 -2.96 -2.33
N ALA A 106 9.83 -2.32 -2.58
CA ALA A 106 9.26 -1.37 -1.62
C ALA A 106 8.00 -1.98 -1.01
N VAL A 107 7.92 -1.92 0.32
CA VAL A 107 6.78 -2.40 1.10
C VAL A 107 6.10 -1.21 1.77
N THR A 108 4.78 -1.25 1.87
CA THR A 108 3.99 -0.27 2.60
C THR A 108 2.92 -0.97 3.43
N GLU A 109 2.67 -0.47 4.64
CA GLU A 109 1.58 -0.91 5.49
C GLU A 109 0.27 -0.23 5.05
N MET A 110 -0.84 -0.96 5.08
CA MET A 110 -2.16 -0.37 4.84
C MET A 110 -2.63 0.37 6.10
N VAL A 111 -2.75 1.70 6.01
CA VAL A 111 -3.42 2.49 7.05
C VAL A 111 -4.92 2.21 6.94
N ALA A 112 -5.49 1.56 7.95
CA ALA A 112 -6.92 1.29 8.07
C ALA A 112 -7.76 2.55 8.28
#